data_AF-A0A9E7MW61-F1
#
_entry.id   AF-A0A9E7MW61-F1
#
_cell.length_a   1.000
_cell.length_b   1.000
_cell.length_c   1.000
_cell.angle_alpha   90.00
_cell.angle_beta   90.00
_cell.angle_gamma   90.00
#
_symmetry.space_group_name_H-M   'P 1'
#
loop_
_entity.id
_entity.type
_entity.pdbx_description
1 polymer ?
#
loop_
_entity_poly.entity_id
_entity_poly.type
_entity_poly.pdbx_seq_one_letter_code
_entity_poly.pdbx_strand_id
1 'polypeptide(L)'
;MKKLGSFLLILLLSLSFAQAETVDHYKEEFTLKVKLLQNGDAQITVTTSILGPKDEIQKEIASVLNQTNMSEEEAIAKFEKEQLDNYVASLANAGINTKNQTFKLTSIKEDNFTAVFAAYAEKFAKYYSYDDYWEIVVDPTRGYGTMPTPTIGLPQRIELHNIFIIELPENAELVEYPKEYTREFGQSKFHVLSKVEGNKIIISSDIYLEENLSPEGFEALFGDYNAFYIRYTTPHKGEETYQPVKTEQYIRAEISEDGTTNLRIRETYIEPKEQIELMKLQINLMGAGNVTNMILQNSLQGMVAQGITVEDANASILGLDKEGPLTIETNYVLKNFTKLVDGIYEYSFDPTLLNPSQLGYRAQNEINQSLRIEFIIPQDAEIVEVPNNVSKEVKGNRYILSTNVEGSKILITANVFVRYGAPFEDIQSLLGEVTRAYIRYRLPSEESKINLTTPQIAGIAGAAVLIGIALFMLKKR
;
A
#
# COMPACT_ATOMS: atom_id res chain seq x y z
N MET A 1 14.67 1.42 7.78
CA MET A 1 13.72 1.35 6.65
C MET A 1 12.42 2.04 7.07
N LYS A 2 12.19 3.26 6.58
CA LYS A 2 10.90 3.96 6.78
C LYS A 2 9.89 3.31 5.83
N LYS A 3 8.89 2.63 6.38
CA LYS A 3 7.77 2.06 5.60
C LYS A 3 6.93 3.22 5.06
N LEU A 4 7.15 3.60 3.80
CA LEU A 4 6.20 4.39 3.01
C LEU A 4 5.28 3.39 2.30
N GLY A 5 4.08 3.23 2.82
CA GLY A 5 3.05 2.38 2.22
C GLY A 5 1.73 2.64 2.92
N SER A 6 0.84 3.35 2.23
CA SER A 6 -0.53 3.69 2.64
C SER A 6 -0.65 4.51 3.95
N PHE A 7 -0.34 5.81 3.86
CA PHE A 7 -0.88 6.78 4.82
C PHE A 7 -2.35 7.01 4.47
N LEU A 8 -3.26 6.25 5.08
CA LEU A 8 -4.58 6.81 5.33
C LEU A 8 -4.36 7.98 6.29
N LEU A 9 -5.02 9.10 5.99
CA LEU A 9 -4.89 10.37 6.68
C LEU A 9 -5.40 10.22 8.13
N ILE A 10 -4.54 9.73 9.01
CA ILE A 10 -4.77 9.74 10.44
C ILE A 10 -4.53 11.19 10.87
N LEU A 11 -5.57 12.03 10.74
CA LEU A 11 -5.67 13.28 11.49
C LEU A 11 -5.91 12.92 12.97
N LEU A 12 -4.92 12.29 13.61
CA LEU A 12 -4.79 12.30 15.06
C LEU A 12 -4.31 13.70 15.45
N LEU A 13 -5.21 14.66 15.30
CA LEU A 13 -5.15 15.95 15.97
C LEU A 13 -5.75 15.84 17.39
N SER A 14 -5.78 14.63 17.96
CA SER A 14 -6.08 14.46 19.37
C SER A 14 -4.85 14.86 20.17
N LEU A 15 -5.06 15.62 21.23
CA LEU A 15 -4.05 15.84 22.27
C LEU A 15 -3.67 14.45 22.81
N SER A 16 -2.45 14.00 22.54
CA SER A 16 -1.97 12.71 22.99
C SER A 16 -1.84 12.73 24.51
N PHE A 17 -2.81 12.12 25.22
CA PHE A 17 -2.64 11.75 26.61
C PHE A 17 -1.47 10.77 26.70
N ALA A 18 -0.34 11.25 27.19
CA ALA A 18 0.81 10.41 27.44
C ALA A 18 0.44 9.36 28.50
N GLN A 19 0.43 8.08 28.09
CA GLN A 19 0.56 6.89 28.93
C GLN A 19 0.05 7.02 30.37
N ALA A 20 -1.26 6.92 30.57
CA ALA A 20 -1.85 6.65 31.88
C ALA A 20 -2.42 5.22 31.87
N GLU A 21 -1.80 4.31 32.62
CA GLU A 21 -2.13 2.87 32.67
C GLU A 21 -3.49 2.52 33.32
N THR A 22 -4.35 3.49 33.66
CA THR A 22 -5.62 3.23 34.38
C THR A 22 -6.64 4.36 34.17
N VAL A 23 -7.20 4.46 32.97
CA VAL A 23 -8.22 5.46 32.66
C VAL A 23 -9.52 4.72 32.31
N ASP A 24 -10.54 4.78 33.17
CA ASP A 24 -11.76 3.95 33.00
C ASP A 24 -12.59 4.34 31.77
N HIS A 25 -12.62 5.63 31.42
CA HIS A 25 -13.46 6.15 30.34
C HIS A 25 -12.94 7.47 29.76
N TYR A 26 -12.51 7.42 28.50
CA TYR A 26 -12.10 8.58 27.72
C TYR A 26 -13.25 9.13 26.90
N LYS A 27 -13.48 10.45 26.95
CA LYS A 27 -14.56 11.13 26.20
C LYS A 27 -14.05 12.37 25.47
N GLU A 28 -14.28 12.43 24.15
CA GLU A 28 -13.87 13.54 23.27
C GLU A 28 -15.01 13.98 22.35
N GLU A 29 -15.17 15.29 22.21
CA GLU A 29 -15.90 15.92 21.10
C GLU A 29 -14.91 16.55 20.11
N PHE A 30 -15.11 16.28 18.83
CA PHE A 30 -14.27 16.78 17.76
C PHE A 30 -15.12 17.38 16.65
N THR A 31 -14.72 18.56 16.17
CA THR A 31 -15.33 19.20 15.00
C THR A 31 -14.26 19.65 14.02
N LEU A 32 -14.30 19.16 12.79
CA LEU A 32 -13.54 19.68 11.66
C LEU A 32 -14.47 20.47 10.74
N LYS A 33 -14.19 21.76 10.57
CA LYS A 33 -14.82 22.61 9.55
C LYS A 33 -13.82 22.88 8.43
N VAL A 34 -14.23 22.66 7.20
CA VAL A 34 -13.44 22.90 6.00
C VAL A 34 -14.25 23.77 5.06
N LYS A 35 -13.68 24.90 4.65
CA LYS A 35 -14.21 25.70 3.55
C LYS A 35 -13.25 25.61 2.38
N LEU A 36 -13.69 24.97 1.31
CA LEU A 36 -12.88 24.73 0.12
C LEU A 36 -12.84 25.94 -0.80
N LEU A 37 -11.69 26.13 -1.42
CA LEU A 37 -11.45 27.10 -2.47
C LEU A 37 -11.46 26.41 -3.83
N GLN A 38 -11.63 27.19 -4.90
CA GLN A 38 -11.74 26.65 -6.27
C GLN A 38 -10.49 25.91 -6.74
N ASN A 39 -9.32 26.20 -6.18
CA ASN A 39 -8.05 25.57 -6.53
C ASN A 39 -7.73 24.33 -5.68
N GLY A 40 -8.65 23.89 -4.81
CA GLY A 40 -8.46 22.76 -3.90
C GLY A 40 -7.78 23.09 -2.58
N ASP A 41 -7.35 24.34 -2.36
CA ASP A 41 -6.93 24.79 -1.05
C ASP A 41 -8.15 24.91 -0.12
N ALA A 42 -7.90 24.99 1.19
CA ALA A 42 -8.96 25.07 2.18
C ALA A 42 -8.64 26.01 3.34
N GLN A 43 -9.68 26.62 3.90
CA GLN A 43 -9.64 27.12 5.27
C GLN A 43 -10.13 26.01 6.19
N ILE A 44 -9.29 25.59 7.13
CA ILE A 44 -9.62 24.53 8.08
C ILE A 44 -9.71 25.10 9.49
N THR A 45 -10.68 24.59 10.25
CA THR A 45 -10.80 24.84 11.69
C THR A 45 -11.11 23.52 12.37
N VAL A 46 -10.28 23.18 13.35
CA VAL A 46 -10.41 21.98 14.18
C VAL A 46 -10.70 22.43 15.59
N THR A 47 -11.76 21.89 16.18
CA THR A 47 -12.09 22.09 17.58
C THR A 47 -12.10 20.73 18.26
N THR A 48 -11.30 20.59 19.31
CA THR A 48 -11.20 19.36 20.09
C THR A 48 -11.51 19.69 21.54
N SER A 49 -12.48 19.00 22.12
CA SER A 49 -12.91 19.14 23.50
C SER A 49 -12.79 17.80 24.20
N ILE A 50 -11.83 17.69 25.11
CA ILE A 50 -11.77 16.54 26.01
C ILE A 50 -12.73 16.79 27.16
N LEU A 51 -13.66 15.87 27.34
CA LEU A 51 -14.74 15.94 28.33
C LEU A 51 -14.56 14.94 29.48
N GLY A 52 -13.63 14.01 29.34
CA GLY A 52 -13.27 13.12 30.43
C GLY A 52 -12.10 12.18 30.11
N PRO A 53 -11.53 11.57 31.16
CA PRO A 53 -11.95 11.73 32.56
C PRO A 53 -11.38 12.99 33.23
N LYS A 54 -12.07 13.45 34.26
CA LYS A 54 -11.73 14.71 34.98
C LYS A 54 -10.33 14.71 35.55
N ASP A 55 -9.87 13.59 36.11
CA ASP A 55 -8.54 13.50 36.70
C ASP A 55 -7.43 13.71 35.67
N GLU A 56 -7.60 13.17 34.45
CA GLU A 56 -6.65 13.38 33.35
C GLU A 56 -6.73 14.81 32.79
N ILE A 57 -7.93 15.39 32.71
CA ILE A 57 -8.11 16.81 32.39
C ILE A 57 -7.36 17.67 33.41
N GLN A 58 -7.53 17.41 34.71
CA GLN A 58 -6.85 18.15 35.78
C GLN A 58 -5.33 17.96 35.75
N LYS A 59 -4.84 16.75 35.49
CA LYS A 59 -3.40 16.50 35.30
C LYS A 59 -2.85 17.27 34.12
N GLU A 60 -3.56 17.34 33.01
CA GLU A 60 -3.13 18.10 31.84
C GLU A 60 -3.12 19.60 32.13
N ILE A 61 -4.20 20.12 32.73
CA ILE A 61 -4.27 21.52 33.18
C ILE A 61 -3.11 21.84 34.13
N ALA A 62 -2.88 21.00 35.14
CA ALA A 62 -1.78 21.17 36.09
C ALA A 62 -0.42 21.08 35.40
N SER A 63 -0.24 20.17 34.44
CA SER A 63 0.98 20.05 33.64
C SER A 63 1.26 21.36 32.91
N VAL A 64 0.27 21.89 32.18
CA VAL A 64 0.37 23.19 31.48
C VAL A 64 0.75 24.31 32.43
N LEU A 65 0.04 24.45 33.55
CA LEU A 65 0.25 25.54 34.50
C LEU A 65 1.57 25.42 35.29
N ASN A 66 2.10 24.21 35.49
CA ASN A 66 3.29 23.96 36.32
C ASN A 66 4.60 23.80 35.53
N GLN A 67 4.62 24.01 34.21
CA GLN A 67 5.81 23.78 33.39
C GLN A 67 7.06 24.59 33.80
N THR A 68 6.92 25.63 34.65
CA THR A 68 7.98 26.58 35.05
C THR A 68 7.49 27.51 36.18
N ASN A 69 8.36 28.33 36.80
CA ASN A 69 7.96 29.46 37.66
C ASN A 69 7.41 30.66 36.84
N MET A 70 6.56 30.41 35.85
CA MET A 70 5.97 31.42 34.96
C MET A 70 4.57 31.83 35.42
N SER A 71 4.06 32.95 34.92
CA SER A 71 2.65 33.29 35.11
C SER A 71 1.73 32.36 34.30
N GLU A 72 0.46 32.27 34.69
CA GLU A 72 -0.55 31.46 33.99
C GLU A 72 -0.66 31.84 32.50
N GLU A 73 -0.69 33.13 32.18
CA GLU A 73 -0.76 33.62 30.80
C GLU A 73 0.46 33.18 29.97
N GLU A 74 1.66 33.22 30.55
CA GLU A 74 2.89 32.80 29.89
C GLU A 74 2.96 31.28 29.70
N ALA A 75 2.49 30.51 30.68
CA ALA A 75 2.42 29.06 30.62
C ALA A 75 1.45 28.59 29.51
N ILE A 76 0.26 29.20 29.44
CA ILE A 76 -0.72 28.96 28.38
C ILE A 76 -0.14 29.34 27.02
N ALA A 77 0.46 30.53 26.88
CA ALA A 77 1.04 30.97 25.61
C ALA A 77 2.18 30.04 25.13
N LYS A 78 2.99 29.53 26.05
CA LYS A 78 4.03 28.54 25.76
C LYS A 78 3.42 27.23 25.25
N PHE A 79 2.44 26.69 25.97
CA PHE A 79 1.74 25.47 25.55
C PHE A 79 1.07 25.64 24.19
N GLU A 80 0.36 26.75 23.96
CA GLU A 80 -0.27 27.05 22.67
C GLU A 80 0.73 27.02 21.51
N LYS A 81 1.94 27.55 21.74
CA LYS A 81 3.02 27.54 20.75
C LYS A 81 3.55 26.13 20.51
N GLU A 82 3.80 25.36 21.57
CA GLU A 82 4.27 23.98 21.45
C GLU A 82 3.25 23.09 20.70
N GLN A 83 1.96 23.23 21.03
CA GLN A 83 0.89 22.51 20.32
C GLN A 83 0.73 22.97 18.88
N LEU A 84 0.87 24.27 18.60
CA LEU A 84 0.87 24.79 17.23
C LEU A 84 1.96 24.11 16.39
N ASP A 85 3.20 24.07 16.89
CA ASP A 85 4.33 23.47 16.19
C ASP A 85 4.09 21.97 15.95
N ASN A 86 3.53 21.25 16.94
CA ASN A 86 3.16 19.84 16.82
C ASN A 86 2.08 19.60 15.76
N TYR A 87 1.03 20.42 15.73
CA TYR A 87 -0.05 20.32 14.74
C TYR A 87 0.46 20.56 13.33
N VAL A 88 1.29 21.60 13.14
CA VAL A 88 1.90 21.93 11.85
C VAL A 88 2.79 20.78 11.38
N ALA A 89 3.63 20.23 12.25
CA ALA A 89 4.49 19.09 11.92
C ALA A 89 3.67 17.83 11.58
N SER A 90 2.60 17.55 12.33
CA SER A 90 1.71 16.41 12.09
C SER A 90 1.03 16.51 10.71
N LEU A 91 0.47 17.67 10.38
CA LEU A 91 -0.15 17.93 9.07
C LEU A 91 0.87 17.85 7.94
N ALA A 92 2.06 18.42 8.10
CA ALA A 92 3.13 18.34 7.11
C ALA A 92 3.58 16.88 6.88
N ASN A 93 3.68 16.07 7.93
CA ASN A 93 3.97 14.63 7.82
C ASN A 93 2.85 13.87 7.10
N ALA A 94 1.60 14.33 7.20
CA ALA A 94 0.47 13.84 6.42
C ALA A 94 0.40 14.41 4.99
N GLY A 95 1.38 15.24 4.58
CA GLY A 95 1.45 15.85 3.26
C GLY A 95 0.58 17.10 3.08
N ILE A 96 0.06 17.68 4.16
CA ILE A 96 -0.75 18.91 4.15
C ILE A 96 0.13 20.07 4.60
N ASN A 97 0.52 20.92 3.65
CA ASN A 97 1.19 22.18 3.96
C ASN A 97 0.17 23.19 4.46
N THR A 98 0.52 23.91 5.51
CA THR A 98 -0.35 24.92 6.11
C THR A 98 0.29 26.31 6.14
N LYS A 99 -0.54 27.35 6.18
CA LYS A 99 -0.17 28.76 6.33
C LYS A 99 -1.13 29.45 7.30
N ASN A 100 -0.70 30.58 7.88
CA ASN A 100 -1.50 31.41 8.79
C ASN A 100 -2.10 30.60 9.95
N GLN A 101 -1.29 29.73 10.55
CA GLN A 101 -1.75 28.79 11.55
C GLN A 101 -1.93 29.47 12.91
N THR A 102 -2.99 29.09 13.60
CA THR A 102 -3.25 29.52 14.97
C THR A 102 -3.69 28.34 15.79
N PHE A 103 -3.24 28.29 17.04
CA PHE A 103 -3.73 27.36 18.06
C PHE A 103 -4.14 28.17 19.28
N LYS A 104 -5.32 27.90 19.82
CA LYS A 104 -5.86 28.59 20.99
C LYS A 104 -6.51 27.63 21.96
N LEU A 105 -6.18 27.77 23.24
CA LEU A 105 -6.96 27.18 24.31
C LEU A 105 -8.15 28.08 24.61
N THR A 106 -9.36 27.53 24.42
CA THR A 106 -10.61 28.28 24.60
C THR A 106 -11.32 27.92 25.90
N SER A 107 -11.01 26.75 26.48
CA SER A 107 -11.46 26.38 27.82
C SER A 107 -10.42 25.50 28.51
N ILE A 108 -10.05 25.90 29.72
CA ILE A 108 -9.21 25.17 30.67
C ILE A 108 -10.01 25.16 31.97
N LYS A 109 -10.95 24.23 32.12
CA LYS A 109 -11.77 24.09 33.34
C LYS A 109 -11.67 22.67 33.85
N GLU A 110 -11.96 22.46 35.13
CA GLU A 110 -11.93 21.14 35.77
C GLU A 110 -12.75 20.06 35.04
N ASP A 111 -13.75 20.49 34.25
CA ASP A 111 -14.68 19.60 33.54
C ASP A 111 -14.42 19.52 32.03
N ASN A 112 -13.58 20.39 31.45
CA ASN A 112 -13.28 20.33 30.02
C ASN A 112 -11.94 20.98 29.64
N PHE A 113 -11.31 20.41 28.61
CA PHE A 113 -10.13 20.97 27.96
C PHE A 113 -10.44 21.17 26.48
N THR A 114 -10.59 22.42 26.03
CA THR A 114 -10.98 22.72 24.64
C THR A 114 -9.94 23.56 23.92
N ALA A 115 -9.47 23.03 22.78
CA ALA A 115 -8.53 23.68 21.90
C ALA A 115 -9.15 23.95 20.52
N VAL A 116 -8.71 25.03 19.89
CA VAL A 116 -9.08 25.39 18.51
C VAL A 116 -7.82 25.61 17.70
N PHE A 117 -7.68 24.84 16.63
CA PHE A 117 -6.67 25.04 15.60
C PHE A 117 -7.33 25.59 14.33
N ALA A 118 -6.72 26.60 13.70
CA ALA A 118 -7.17 27.11 12.42
C ALA A 118 -5.99 27.37 11.50
N ALA A 119 -6.16 27.09 10.21
CA ALA A 119 -5.12 27.28 9.21
C ALA A 119 -5.70 27.42 7.80
N TYR A 120 -4.88 27.97 6.90
CA TYR A 120 -5.01 27.77 5.46
C TYR A 120 -4.24 26.49 5.08
N ALA A 121 -4.90 25.50 4.50
CA ALA A 121 -4.31 24.25 4.04
C ALA A 121 -4.18 24.26 2.51
N GLU A 122 -2.98 24.02 2.01
CA GLU A 122 -2.68 23.95 0.58
C GLU A 122 -3.00 22.56 0.03
N LYS A 123 -3.59 22.51 -1.17
CA LYS A 123 -3.93 21.26 -1.89
C LYS A 123 -4.69 20.26 -1.01
N PHE A 124 -5.60 20.76 -0.18
CA PHE A 124 -6.37 19.95 0.77
C PHE A 124 -7.32 19.00 0.03
N ALA A 125 -7.96 19.49 -1.04
CA ALA A 125 -8.66 18.65 -2.02
C ALA A 125 -7.73 18.33 -3.19
N LYS A 126 -7.73 17.07 -3.62
CA LYS A 126 -6.96 16.59 -4.77
C LYS A 126 -7.88 16.42 -5.97
N TYR A 127 -7.49 16.98 -7.11
CA TYR A 127 -8.15 16.70 -8.38
C TYR A 127 -7.57 15.43 -8.98
N TYR A 128 -8.44 14.55 -9.49
CA TYR A 128 -8.06 13.36 -10.23
C TYR A 128 -8.64 13.41 -11.63
N SER A 129 -7.79 13.59 -12.64
CA SER A 129 -8.16 13.59 -14.05
C SER A 129 -8.61 12.21 -14.54
N TYR A 130 -8.29 11.16 -13.79
CA TYR A 130 -8.70 9.78 -14.08
C TYR A 130 -10.23 9.63 -14.09
N ASP A 131 -10.91 10.15 -13.07
CA ASP A 131 -12.36 10.10 -12.91
C ASP A 131 -13.04 11.49 -13.08
N ASP A 132 -12.24 12.53 -13.36
CA ASP A 132 -12.67 13.93 -13.57
C ASP A 132 -13.41 14.56 -12.36
N TYR A 133 -12.90 14.36 -11.15
CA TYR A 133 -13.46 14.95 -9.94
C TYR A 133 -12.39 15.42 -8.94
N TRP A 134 -12.81 16.24 -7.98
CA TRP A 134 -12.05 16.60 -6.78
C TRP A 134 -12.40 15.71 -5.59
N GLU A 135 -11.41 15.32 -4.80
CA GLU A 135 -11.55 14.42 -3.66
C GLU A 135 -10.99 15.03 -2.39
N ILE A 136 -11.68 14.79 -1.29
CA ILE A 136 -11.19 15.06 0.06
C ILE A 136 -11.36 13.79 0.88
N VAL A 137 -10.33 13.47 1.66
CA VAL A 137 -10.42 12.39 2.64
C VAL A 137 -11.08 12.93 3.90
N VAL A 138 -12.20 12.32 4.28
CA VAL A 138 -12.89 12.53 5.56
C VAL A 138 -13.05 11.16 6.19
N ASP A 139 -12.44 10.95 7.35
CA ASP A 139 -12.47 9.65 8.05
C ASP A 139 -13.33 9.69 9.31
N PRO A 140 -14.61 9.26 9.23
CA PRO A 140 -15.50 9.16 10.39
C PRO A 140 -15.05 8.13 11.42
N THR A 141 -14.14 7.21 11.08
CA THR A 141 -13.58 6.24 12.04
C THR A 141 -12.46 6.85 12.89
N ARG A 142 -12.01 8.08 12.60
CA ARG A 142 -10.85 8.71 13.28
C ARG A 142 -9.59 7.83 13.27
N GLY A 143 -9.38 7.06 12.20
CA GLY A 143 -8.25 6.17 12.01
C GLY A 143 -8.49 4.70 12.41
N TYR A 144 -9.56 4.39 13.15
CA TYR A 144 -9.80 3.01 13.61
C TYR A 144 -10.01 2.01 12.47
N GLY A 145 -10.55 2.44 11.32
CA GLY A 145 -10.71 1.60 10.14
C GLY A 145 -9.40 1.21 9.45
N THR A 146 -8.27 1.82 9.83
CA THR A 146 -6.95 1.56 9.21
C THR A 146 -5.84 1.23 10.17
N MET A 147 -6.11 1.34 11.47
CA MET A 147 -5.20 0.90 12.50
C MET A 147 -5.09 -0.64 12.46
N PRO A 148 -3.89 -1.22 12.64
CA PRO A 148 -3.78 -2.66 12.84
C PRO A 148 -4.67 -3.11 14.00
N THR A 149 -5.45 -4.16 13.79
CA THR A 149 -6.38 -4.69 14.81
C THR A 149 -5.60 -5.01 16.09
N PRO A 150 -5.94 -4.38 17.23
CA PRO A 150 -5.16 -4.52 18.45
C PRO A 150 -5.32 -5.94 19.02
N THR A 151 -4.21 -6.60 19.35
CA THR A 151 -4.22 -7.98 19.86
C THR A 151 -4.78 -8.13 21.27
N ILE A 152 -4.73 -7.06 22.08
CA ILE A 152 -5.12 -7.08 23.51
C ILE A 152 -6.32 -6.15 23.78
N GLY A 153 -6.90 -5.52 22.74
CA GLY A 153 -7.91 -4.48 22.89
C GLY A 153 -7.34 -3.20 23.51
N LEU A 154 -8.15 -2.14 23.59
CA LEU A 154 -7.76 -0.90 24.27
C LEU A 154 -8.12 -1.00 25.75
N PRO A 155 -7.22 -0.64 26.69
CA PRO A 155 -7.41 -0.85 28.12
C PRO A 155 -8.42 0.12 28.77
N GLN A 156 -9.13 0.91 27.98
CA GLN A 156 -10.05 1.93 28.44
C GLN A 156 -11.32 1.96 27.58
N ARG A 157 -12.44 2.38 28.16
CA ARG A 157 -13.62 2.73 27.37
C ARG A 157 -13.38 4.03 26.62
N ILE A 158 -13.92 4.14 25.41
CA ILE A 158 -13.75 5.31 24.54
C ILE A 158 -15.11 5.76 24.04
N GLU A 159 -15.44 7.04 24.21
CA GLU A 159 -16.62 7.70 23.65
C GLU A 159 -16.17 8.91 22.82
N LEU A 160 -16.32 8.84 21.50
CA LEU A 160 -15.97 9.92 20.58
C LEU A 160 -17.22 10.40 19.86
N HIS A 161 -17.43 11.71 19.86
CA HIS A 161 -18.42 12.37 19.03
C HIS A 161 -17.71 13.28 18.02
N ASN A 162 -17.84 12.97 16.74
CA ASN A 162 -17.10 13.60 15.66
C ASN A 162 -18.06 14.29 14.71
N ILE A 163 -17.77 15.53 14.32
CA ILE A 163 -18.54 16.27 13.32
C ILE A 163 -17.57 16.81 12.26
N PHE A 164 -17.86 16.54 11.00
CA PHE A 164 -17.14 17.04 9.84
C PHE A 164 -18.10 17.91 9.02
N ILE A 165 -17.76 19.19 8.83
CA ILE A 165 -18.55 20.15 8.09
C ILE A 165 -17.72 20.63 6.91
N ILE A 166 -18.07 20.20 5.71
CA ILE A 166 -17.34 20.49 4.48
C ILE A 166 -18.20 21.40 3.61
N GLU A 167 -17.73 22.62 3.36
CA GLU A 167 -18.36 23.60 2.48
C GLU A 167 -17.66 23.57 1.12
N LEU A 168 -18.37 23.11 0.10
CA LEU A 168 -17.89 23.04 -1.29
C LEU A 168 -17.80 24.44 -1.92
N PRO A 169 -16.88 24.65 -2.88
CA PRO A 169 -16.79 25.92 -3.59
C PRO A 169 -18.06 26.17 -4.43
N GLU A 170 -18.26 27.42 -4.84
CA GLU A 170 -19.39 27.78 -5.70
C GLU A 170 -19.39 26.96 -7.00
N ASN A 171 -20.59 26.59 -7.46
CA ASN A 171 -20.83 25.76 -8.64
C ASN A 171 -20.22 24.35 -8.58
N ALA A 172 -19.85 23.87 -7.39
CA ALA A 172 -19.51 22.48 -7.19
C ALA A 172 -20.76 21.59 -7.17
N GLU A 173 -20.68 20.44 -7.83
CA GLU A 173 -21.69 19.39 -7.78
C GLU A 173 -21.15 18.22 -6.97
N LEU A 174 -21.87 17.86 -5.91
CA LEU A 174 -21.52 16.74 -5.05
C LEU A 174 -21.76 15.41 -5.80
N VAL A 175 -20.73 14.58 -5.89
CA VAL A 175 -20.77 13.27 -6.56
C VAL A 175 -20.95 12.15 -5.53
N GLU A 176 -20.11 12.15 -4.49
CA GLU A 176 -20.07 11.10 -3.49
C GLU A 176 -19.71 11.69 -2.12
N TYR A 177 -20.23 11.08 -1.07
CA TYR A 177 -19.92 11.41 0.32
C TYR A 177 -20.23 10.19 1.18
N PRO A 178 -19.66 10.10 2.41
CA PRO A 178 -19.95 9.03 3.34
C PRO A 178 -21.45 8.86 3.54
N LYS A 179 -21.93 7.62 3.49
CA LYS A 179 -23.34 7.29 3.72
C LYS A 179 -23.55 6.86 5.16
N GLU A 180 -24.81 6.85 5.57
CA GLU A 180 -25.17 6.36 6.89
C GLU A 180 -24.68 4.94 7.09
N TYR A 181 -24.07 4.69 8.23
CA TYR A 181 -23.48 3.40 8.58
C TYR A 181 -23.72 3.13 10.05
N THR A 182 -24.05 1.89 10.40
CA THR A 182 -24.23 1.50 11.80
C THR A 182 -23.74 0.08 11.99
N ARG A 183 -22.89 -0.10 12.99
CA ARG A 183 -22.43 -1.41 13.48
C ARG A 183 -22.42 -1.40 14.99
N GLU A 184 -22.70 -2.56 15.55
CA GLU A 184 -22.69 -2.80 16.98
C GLU A 184 -22.01 -4.15 17.24
N PHE A 185 -21.25 -4.24 18.33
CA PHE A 185 -20.68 -5.49 18.82
C PHE A 185 -20.70 -5.45 20.36
N GLY A 186 -21.59 -6.27 20.95
CA GLY A 186 -21.87 -6.16 22.38
C GLY A 186 -22.45 -4.79 22.72
N GLN A 187 -21.74 -4.01 23.55
CA GLN A 187 -22.11 -2.63 23.89
C GLN A 187 -21.36 -1.60 23.04
N SER A 188 -20.30 -2.00 22.34
CA SER A 188 -19.56 -1.12 21.45
C SER A 188 -20.40 -0.81 20.20
N LYS A 189 -20.31 0.43 19.72
CA LYS A 189 -21.07 0.92 18.58
C LYS A 189 -20.24 1.90 17.76
N PHE A 190 -20.46 1.86 16.46
CA PHE A 190 -19.96 2.84 15.51
C PHE A 190 -21.12 3.25 14.60
N HIS A 191 -21.43 4.54 14.62
CA HIS A 191 -22.56 5.10 13.89
C HIS A 191 -22.09 6.32 13.10
N VAL A 192 -22.48 6.38 11.82
CA VAL A 192 -22.22 7.52 10.93
C VAL A 192 -23.56 8.03 10.43
N LEU A 193 -23.76 9.34 10.51
CA LEU A 193 -24.86 10.06 9.86
C LEU A 193 -24.31 11.06 8.87
N SER A 194 -25.06 11.35 7.82
CA SER A 194 -24.63 12.31 6.80
C SER A 194 -25.81 13.11 6.26
N LYS A 195 -25.63 14.42 6.18
CA LYS A 195 -26.63 15.38 5.72
C LYS A 195 -26.02 16.36 4.73
N VAL A 196 -26.75 16.68 3.68
CA VAL A 196 -26.36 17.69 2.69
C VAL A 196 -27.34 18.85 2.75
N GLU A 197 -26.82 20.07 2.92
CA GLU A 197 -27.58 21.31 2.98
C GLU A 197 -26.97 22.33 2.01
N GLY A 198 -27.53 22.43 0.80
CA GLY A 198 -26.95 23.27 -0.25
C GLY A 198 -25.54 22.78 -0.61
N ASN A 199 -24.53 23.63 -0.44
CA ASN A 199 -23.12 23.30 -0.68
C ASN A 199 -22.39 22.73 0.56
N LYS A 200 -23.10 22.49 1.67
CA LYS A 200 -22.52 21.97 2.90
C LYS A 200 -22.83 20.49 3.06
N ILE A 201 -21.79 19.70 3.34
CA ILE A 201 -21.88 18.30 3.72
C ILE A 201 -21.50 18.19 5.19
N ILE A 202 -22.42 17.67 5.99
CA ILE A 202 -22.26 17.46 7.42
C ILE A 202 -22.24 15.94 7.65
N ILE A 203 -21.13 15.43 8.14
CA ILE A 203 -20.97 14.02 8.52
C ILE A 203 -20.74 14.00 10.02
N SER A 204 -21.52 13.22 10.76
CA SER A 204 -21.27 12.98 12.17
C SER A 204 -20.96 11.51 12.41
N SER A 205 -20.08 11.24 13.37
CA SER A 205 -19.73 9.90 13.80
C SER A 205 -19.72 9.79 15.32
N ASP A 206 -20.45 8.80 15.83
CA ASP A 206 -20.47 8.40 17.22
C ASP A 206 -19.76 7.06 17.35
N ILE A 207 -18.67 7.04 18.12
CA ILE A 207 -17.90 5.84 18.42
C ILE A 207 -17.98 5.61 19.92
N TYR A 208 -18.42 4.41 20.31
CA TYR A 208 -18.31 3.94 21.68
C TYR A 208 -17.64 2.58 21.68
N LEU A 209 -16.51 2.45 22.38
CA LEU A 209 -15.76 1.20 22.51
C LEU A 209 -15.72 0.79 23.97
N GLU A 210 -16.13 -0.44 24.26
CA GLU A 210 -15.87 -1.06 25.55
C GLU A 210 -14.37 -1.31 25.77
N GLU A 211 -14.01 -1.39 27.05
CA GLU A 211 -12.68 -1.79 27.48
C GLU A 211 -12.33 -3.19 26.95
N ASN A 212 -11.08 -3.37 26.54
CA ASN A 212 -10.53 -4.63 26.04
C ASN A 212 -11.35 -5.24 24.88
N LEU A 213 -11.93 -4.38 24.02
CA LEU A 213 -12.63 -4.82 22.82
C LEU A 213 -11.77 -5.82 22.03
N SER A 214 -12.34 -6.99 21.76
CA SER A 214 -11.64 -8.07 21.08
C SER A 214 -11.28 -7.69 19.64
N PRO A 215 -10.28 -8.34 19.03
CA PRO A 215 -9.97 -8.17 17.61
C PRO A 215 -11.19 -8.37 16.70
N GLU A 216 -12.02 -9.37 17.00
CA GLU A 216 -13.28 -9.64 16.29
C GLU A 216 -14.27 -8.48 16.43
N GLY A 217 -14.37 -7.88 17.62
CA GLY A 217 -15.21 -6.71 17.84
C GLY A 217 -14.73 -5.48 17.08
N PHE A 218 -13.42 -5.26 17.00
CA PHE A 218 -12.84 -4.18 16.17
C PHE A 218 -13.17 -4.38 14.69
N GLU A 219 -12.96 -5.61 14.17
CA GLU A 219 -13.27 -5.95 12.78
C GLU A 219 -14.77 -5.78 12.49
N ALA A 220 -15.64 -6.24 13.38
CA ALA A 220 -17.09 -6.12 13.22
C ALA A 220 -17.59 -4.67 13.18
N LEU A 221 -16.92 -3.75 13.89
CA LEU A 221 -17.27 -2.33 13.89
C LEU A 221 -16.72 -1.62 12.65
N PHE A 222 -15.44 -1.82 12.32
CA PHE A 222 -14.72 -0.96 11.38
C PHE A 222 -14.25 -1.64 10.08
N GLY A 223 -14.13 -2.96 10.04
CA GLY A 223 -13.50 -3.70 8.92
C GLY A 223 -14.19 -3.52 7.58
N ASP A 224 -15.54 -3.41 7.59
CA ASP A 224 -16.33 -3.19 6.37
C ASP A 224 -16.43 -1.70 5.97
N TYR A 225 -16.00 -0.77 6.81
CA TYR A 225 -16.19 0.65 6.55
C TYR A 225 -15.11 1.17 5.59
N ASN A 226 -15.52 1.54 4.38
CA ASN A 226 -14.62 2.02 3.31
C ASN A 226 -14.96 3.44 2.81
N ALA A 227 -15.94 4.11 3.41
CA ALA A 227 -16.47 5.39 2.96
C ALA A 227 -15.72 6.58 3.59
N PHE A 228 -14.51 6.85 3.09
CA PHE A 228 -13.62 7.89 3.64
C PHE A 228 -13.49 9.14 2.77
N TYR A 229 -14.37 9.36 1.79
CA TYR A 229 -14.16 10.39 0.77
C TYR A 229 -15.41 11.22 0.50
N ILE A 230 -15.19 12.51 0.27
CA ILE A 230 -16.15 13.38 -0.40
C ILE A 230 -15.59 13.66 -1.80
N ARG A 231 -16.40 13.41 -2.82
CA ARG A 231 -16.08 13.65 -4.22
C ARG A 231 -17.03 14.68 -4.79
N TYR A 232 -16.51 15.64 -5.54
CA TYR A 232 -17.30 16.67 -6.19
C TYR A 232 -16.68 17.06 -7.53
N THR A 233 -17.52 17.52 -8.46
CA THR A 233 -17.05 18.16 -9.69
C THR A 233 -17.26 19.67 -9.60
N THR A 234 -16.55 20.41 -10.44
CA THR A 234 -16.72 21.85 -10.63
C THR A 234 -16.22 22.19 -12.04
N PRO A 235 -16.68 23.30 -12.66
CA PRO A 235 -16.12 23.75 -13.94
C PRO A 235 -14.60 23.97 -13.93
N HIS A 236 -13.99 24.15 -12.76
CA HIS A 236 -12.55 24.34 -12.60
C HIS A 236 -11.84 22.99 -12.40
N LYS A 237 -11.06 22.57 -13.39
CA LYS A 237 -10.16 21.41 -13.27
C LYS A 237 -8.93 21.80 -12.45
N GLY A 238 -8.47 20.88 -11.59
CA GLY A 238 -7.25 21.08 -10.82
C GLY A 238 -6.00 20.76 -11.62
N GLU A 239 -4.86 21.23 -11.12
CA GLU A 239 -3.56 20.78 -11.59
C GLU A 239 -3.11 19.57 -10.78
N GLU A 240 -2.85 18.47 -11.47
CA GLU A 240 -2.31 17.27 -10.83
C GLU A 240 -0.79 17.42 -10.68
N THR A 241 -0.29 17.12 -9.49
CA THR A 241 1.15 16.99 -9.25
C THR A 241 1.41 15.59 -8.72
N TYR A 242 2.06 14.76 -9.52
CA TYR A 242 2.43 13.39 -9.16
C TYR A 242 3.82 13.07 -9.68
N GLN A 243 4.46 12.06 -9.09
CA GLN A 243 5.75 11.57 -9.56
C GLN A 243 5.52 10.30 -10.41
N PRO A 244 6.11 10.20 -11.60
CA PRO A 244 6.12 8.94 -12.33
C PRO A 244 7.07 7.97 -11.62
N VAL A 245 6.68 6.71 -11.51
CA VAL A 245 7.52 5.62 -11.02
C VAL A 245 7.85 4.74 -12.21
N LYS A 246 9.13 4.72 -12.60
CA LYS A 246 9.60 3.95 -13.74
C LYS A 246 10.75 3.02 -13.35
N THR A 247 10.54 1.72 -13.53
CA THR A 247 11.55 0.69 -13.31
C THR A 247 11.58 -0.32 -14.46
N GLU A 248 12.77 -0.87 -14.70
CA GLU A 248 12.99 -1.90 -15.71
C GLU A 248 13.76 -3.05 -15.07
N GLN A 249 13.22 -4.26 -15.17
CA GLN A 249 13.84 -5.49 -14.68
C GLN A 249 14.21 -6.39 -15.86
N TYR A 250 15.43 -6.88 -15.85
CA TYR A 250 15.94 -7.83 -16.82
C TYR A 250 16.48 -9.06 -16.11
N ILE A 251 15.98 -10.22 -16.49
CA ILE A 251 16.41 -11.51 -15.96
C ILE A 251 16.91 -12.35 -17.13
N ARG A 252 18.10 -12.93 -17.01
CA ARG A 252 18.60 -13.94 -17.93
C ARG A 252 18.98 -15.17 -17.12
N ALA A 253 18.26 -16.27 -17.34
CA ALA A 253 18.56 -17.57 -16.75
C ALA A 253 19.00 -18.51 -17.86
N GLU A 254 20.23 -19.00 -17.76
CA GLU A 254 20.80 -19.96 -18.72
C GLU A 254 21.10 -21.27 -17.98
N ILE A 255 20.36 -22.32 -18.34
CA ILE A 255 20.37 -23.61 -17.68
C ILE A 255 21.20 -24.59 -18.50
N SER A 256 22.25 -25.12 -17.89
CA SER A 256 23.13 -26.15 -18.44
C SER A 256 22.51 -27.55 -18.30
N GLU A 257 23.02 -28.50 -19.08
CA GLU A 257 22.60 -29.92 -19.06
C GLU A 257 22.75 -30.57 -17.67
N ASP A 258 23.75 -30.14 -16.89
CA ASP A 258 24.02 -30.63 -15.53
C ASP A 258 23.12 -29.99 -14.45
N GLY A 259 22.14 -29.18 -14.87
CA GLY A 259 21.20 -28.47 -14.00
C GLY A 259 21.76 -27.21 -13.35
N THR A 260 23.01 -26.82 -13.67
CA THR A 260 23.59 -25.55 -13.22
C THR A 260 22.94 -24.39 -13.97
N THR A 261 22.57 -23.33 -13.26
CA THR A 261 21.95 -22.13 -13.84
C THR A 261 22.84 -20.91 -13.64
N ASN A 262 23.21 -20.26 -14.74
CA ASN A 262 23.79 -18.92 -14.73
C ASN A 262 22.65 -17.90 -14.75
N LEU A 263 22.41 -17.25 -13.61
CA LEU A 263 21.35 -16.27 -13.44
C LEU A 263 21.93 -14.87 -13.39
N ARG A 264 21.51 -13.99 -14.28
CA ARG A 264 21.76 -12.55 -14.24
C ARG A 264 20.46 -11.82 -13.99
N ILE A 265 20.43 -10.97 -12.97
CA ILE A 265 19.33 -10.05 -12.69
C ILE A 265 19.86 -8.64 -12.78
N ARG A 266 19.15 -7.77 -13.49
CA ARG A 266 19.43 -6.35 -13.57
C ARG A 266 18.15 -5.58 -13.28
N GLU A 267 18.21 -4.70 -12.30
CA GLU A 267 17.14 -3.77 -11.95
C GLU A 267 17.62 -2.34 -12.16
N THR A 268 16.90 -1.60 -12.99
CA THR A 268 17.18 -0.20 -13.31
C THR A 268 16.06 0.68 -12.80
N TYR A 269 16.39 1.58 -11.87
CA TYR A 269 15.51 2.61 -11.34
C TYR A 269 15.69 3.88 -12.17
N ILE A 270 14.62 4.38 -12.79
CA ILE A 270 14.67 5.49 -13.77
C ILE A 270 13.95 6.73 -13.25
N GLU A 271 12.79 6.56 -12.61
CA GLU A 271 12.03 7.63 -11.95
C GLU A 271 11.42 7.12 -10.63
N PRO A 272 11.21 7.97 -9.62
CA PRO A 272 11.47 9.41 -9.61
C PRO A 272 12.95 9.78 -9.36
N LYS A 273 13.47 10.79 -10.07
CA LYS A 273 14.85 11.27 -9.92
C LYS A 273 15.27 11.57 -8.48
N GLU A 274 14.42 12.27 -7.71
CA GLU A 274 14.74 12.63 -6.32
C GLU A 274 14.95 11.38 -5.44
N GLN A 275 14.12 10.35 -5.62
CA GLN A 275 14.26 9.09 -4.90
C GLN A 275 15.54 8.35 -5.31
N ILE A 276 15.87 8.38 -6.60
CA ILE A 276 17.11 7.77 -7.11
C ILE A 276 18.35 8.47 -6.55
N GLU A 277 18.37 9.80 -6.52
CA GLU A 277 19.48 10.56 -5.94
C GLU A 277 19.60 10.32 -4.43
N LEU A 278 18.48 10.19 -3.71
CA LEU A 278 18.48 9.78 -2.31
C LEU A 278 19.04 8.36 -2.12
N MET A 279 18.68 7.41 -2.99
CA MET A 279 19.25 6.05 -2.96
C MET A 279 20.76 6.09 -3.20
N LYS A 280 21.24 6.83 -4.20
CA LYS A 280 22.68 7.01 -4.47
C LYS A 280 23.40 7.61 -3.28
N LEU A 281 22.84 8.65 -2.66
CA LEU A 281 23.42 9.26 -1.46
C LEU A 281 23.53 8.25 -0.31
N GLN A 282 22.48 7.46 -0.06
CA GLN A 282 22.51 6.41 0.96
C GLN A 282 23.57 5.36 0.66
N ILE A 283 23.70 4.93 -0.59
CA ILE A 283 24.73 3.97 -1.01
C ILE A 283 26.13 4.56 -0.82
N ASN A 284 26.34 5.82 -1.15
CA ASN A 284 27.62 6.51 -0.96
C ASN A 284 27.97 6.64 0.53
N LEU A 285 26.99 6.93 1.40
CA LEU A 285 27.17 6.99 2.85
C LEU A 285 27.50 5.62 3.47
N MET A 286 26.84 4.55 3.00
CA MET A 286 27.07 3.19 3.49
C MET A 286 28.33 2.54 2.90
N GLY A 287 28.76 3.00 1.72
CA GLY A 287 29.79 2.38 0.89
C GLY A 287 29.20 1.32 -0.05
N ALA A 288 29.49 1.43 -1.36
CA ALA A 288 28.94 0.54 -2.39
C ALA A 288 29.22 -0.94 -2.11
N GLY A 289 30.42 -1.29 -1.63
CA GLY A 289 30.79 -2.66 -1.27
C GLY A 289 29.94 -3.25 -0.14
N ASN A 290 29.57 -2.43 0.85
CA ASN A 290 28.70 -2.86 1.94
C ASN A 290 27.27 -3.09 1.43
N VAL A 291 26.78 -2.22 0.55
CA VAL A 291 25.45 -2.38 -0.05
C VAL A 291 25.39 -3.61 -0.96
N THR A 292 26.40 -3.85 -1.81
CA THR A 292 26.45 -5.06 -2.64
C THR A 292 26.48 -6.32 -1.79
N ASN A 293 27.26 -6.33 -0.68
CA ASN A 293 27.29 -7.45 0.24
C ASN A 293 25.92 -7.68 0.91
N MET A 294 25.24 -6.61 1.32
CA MET A 294 23.92 -6.69 1.92
C MET A 294 22.86 -7.21 0.94
N ILE A 295 22.88 -6.74 -0.33
CA ILE A 295 22.01 -7.24 -1.40
C ILE A 295 22.23 -8.74 -1.62
N LEU A 296 23.49 -9.17 -1.69
CA LEU A 296 23.83 -10.58 -1.84
C LEU A 296 23.34 -11.39 -0.64
N GLN A 297 23.65 -10.99 0.59
CA GLN A 297 23.20 -11.70 1.80
C GLN A 297 21.68 -11.90 1.85
N ASN A 298 20.91 -10.84 1.57
CA ASN A 298 19.46 -10.92 1.53
C ASN A 298 18.95 -11.86 0.43
N SER A 299 19.54 -11.78 -0.77
CA SER A 299 19.15 -12.63 -1.90
C SER A 299 19.50 -14.09 -1.66
N LEU A 300 20.70 -14.37 -1.13
CA LEU A 300 21.17 -15.72 -0.77
C LEU A 300 20.25 -16.36 0.26
N GLN A 301 19.86 -15.62 1.30
CA GLN A 301 18.92 -16.13 2.31
C GLN A 301 17.57 -16.52 1.69
N GLY A 302 17.04 -15.70 0.78
CA GLY A 302 15.82 -16.00 0.05
C GLY A 302 15.93 -17.23 -0.86
N MET A 303 17.06 -17.38 -1.58
CA MET A 303 17.32 -18.53 -2.45
C MET A 303 17.45 -19.84 -1.65
N VAL A 304 18.18 -19.81 -0.53
CA VAL A 304 18.34 -20.98 0.35
C VAL A 304 17.01 -21.39 0.97
N ALA A 305 16.17 -20.43 1.38
CA ALA A 305 14.82 -20.73 1.89
C ALA A 305 13.92 -21.40 0.84
N GLN A 306 14.19 -21.20 -0.45
CA GLN A 306 13.53 -21.87 -1.57
C GLN A 306 14.22 -23.19 -1.95
N GLY A 307 15.24 -23.64 -1.21
CA GLY A 307 16.01 -24.85 -1.51
C GLY A 307 16.88 -24.73 -2.77
N ILE A 308 17.31 -23.52 -3.13
CA ILE A 308 18.26 -23.26 -4.21
C ILE A 308 19.67 -23.25 -3.60
N THR A 309 20.60 -23.97 -4.22
CA THR A 309 22.01 -23.93 -3.82
C THR A 309 22.72 -22.86 -4.63
N VAL A 310 23.50 -22.00 -3.97
CA VAL A 310 24.27 -20.94 -4.62
C VAL A 310 25.75 -21.30 -4.56
N GLU A 311 26.37 -21.47 -5.71
CA GLU A 311 27.78 -21.85 -5.85
C GLU A 311 28.70 -20.63 -5.94
N ASP A 312 28.25 -19.60 -6.67
CA ASP A 312 28.94 -18.32 -6.78
C ASP A 312 27.91 -17.18 -6.90
N ALA A 313 28.29 -16.00 -6.41
CA ALA A 313 27.43 -14.82 -6.47
C ALA A 313 28.26 -13.53 -6.48
N ASN A 314 27.87 -12.60 -7.34
CA ASN A 314 28.43 -11.25 -7.35
C ASN A 314 27.34 -10.20 -7.59
N ALA A 315 27.61 -8.98 -7.14
CA ALA A 315 26.72 -7.84 -7.31
C ALA A 315 27.54 -6.61 -7.70
N SER A 316 26.94 -5.74 -8.50
CA SER A 316 27.49 -4.47 -8.90
C SER A 316 26.40 -3.39 -8.91
N ILE A 317 26.82 -2.17 -8.61
CA ILE A 317 25.95 -1.00 -8.67
C ILE A 317 26.54 -0.06 -9.71
N LEU A 318 25.73 0.29 -10.70
CA LEU A 318 26.11 1.14 -11.83
C LEU A 318 25.34 2.46 -11.76
N GLY A 319 25.97 3.55 -12.18
CA GLY A 319 25.34 4.88 -12.22
C GLY A 319 25.37 5.66 -10.90
N LEU A 320 26.17 5.25 -9.91
CA LEU A 320 26.31 5.97 -8.63
C LEU A 320 26.85 7.39 -8.78
N ASP A 321 27.87 7.57 -9.63
CA ASP A 321 28.59 8.85 -9.78
C ASP A 321 28.05 9.72 -10.92
N LYS A 322 26.89 9.38 -11.49
CA LYS A 322 26.31 10.06 -12.66
C LYS A 322 24.87 10.45 -12.36
N GLU A 323 24.44 11.59 -12.90
CA GLU A 323 23.01 11.90 -12.95
C GLU A 323 22.26 10.86 -13.80
N GLY A 324 21.02 10.55 -13.41
CA GLY A 324 20.15 9.62 -14.15
C GLY A 324 19.97 8.27 -13.45
N PRO A 325 19.69 7.18 -14.19
CA PRO A 325 19.28 5.92 -13.60
C PRO A 325 20.31 5.28 -12.67
N LEU A 326 19.83 4.60 -11.63
CA LEU A 326 20.62 3.70 -10.80
C LEU A 326 20.34 2.27 -11.25
N THR A 327 21.38 1.47 -11.50
CA THR A 327 21.22 0.06 -11.88
C THR A 327 21.92 -0.84 -10.89
N ILE A 328 21.20 -1.84 -10.39
CA ILE A 328 21.75 -2.92 -9.57
C ILE A 328 21.78 -4.16 -10.46
N GLU A 329 22.94 -4.79 -10.56
CA GLU A 329 23.11 -6.02 -11.31
C GLU A 329 23.71 -7.10 -10.41
N THR A 330 23.06 -8.26 -10.37
CA THR A 330 23.51 -9.43 -9.65
C THR A 330 23.67 -10.61 -10.59
N ASN A 331 24.70 -11.40 -10.36
CA ASN A 331 24.96 -12.64 -11.09
C ASN A 331 25.13 -13.77 -10.10
N TYR A 332 24.56 -14.93 -10.42
CA TYR A 332 24.62 -16.12 -9.59
C TYR A 332 24.89 -17.36 -10.43
N VAL A 333 25.63 -18.31 -9.85
CA VAL A 333 25.73 -19.69 -10.31
C VAL A 333 24.94 -20.54 -9.33
N LEU A 334 23.88 -21.18 -9.83
CA LEU A 334 22.86 -21.82 -8.99
C LEU A 334 22.69 -23.30 -9.34
N LYS A 335 22.30 -24.11 -8.35
CA LYS A 335 21.69 -25.43 -8.56
C LYS A 335 20.28 -25.48 -7.97
N ASN A 336 19.42 -26.33 -8.54
CA ASN A 336 18.01 -26.47 -8.15
C ASN A 336 17.20 -25.17 -8.27
N PHE A 337 17.59 -24.30 -9.22
CA PHE A 337 16.89 -23.06 -9.54
C PHE A 337 15.48 -23.35 -10.06
N THR A 338 15.35 -24.37 -10.91
CA THR A 338 14.06 -24.95 -11.31
C THR A 338 13.74 -26.17 -10.45
N LYS A 339 12.45 -26.38 -10.16
CA LYS A 339 12.00 -27.50 -9.30
C LYS A 339 11.54 -28.65 -10.16
N LEU A 340 12.03 -29.85 -9.88
CA LEU A 340 11.59 -31.07 -10.53
C LEU A 340 10.30 -31.57 -9.86
N VAL A 341 9.21 -31.62 -10.62
CA VAL A 341 7.89 -32.11 -10.21
C VAL A 341 7.41 -33.09 -11.27
N ASP A 342 7.23 -34.36 -10.90
CA ASP A 342 6.75 -35.43 -11.81
C ASP A 342 7.51 -35.51 -13.15
N GLY A 343 8.83 -35.33 -13.11
CA GLY A 343 9.69 -35.37 -14.31
C GLY A 343 9.69 -34.10 -15.15
N ILE A 344 9.09 -33.01 -14.66
CA ILE A 344 9.04 -31.69 -15.32
C ILE A 344 9.76 -30.67 -14.44
N TYR A 345 10.68 -29.91 -15.02
CA TYR A 345 11.32 -28.78 -14.37
C TYR A 345 10.43 -27.54 -14.46
N GLU A 346 10.18 -26.90 -13.33
CA GLU A 346 9.32 -25.74 -13.20
C GLU A 346 10.09 -24.52 -12.69
N TYR A 347 9.93 -23.39 -13.37
CA TYR A 347 10.23 -22.05 -12.88
C TYR A 347 8.93 -21.26 -12.75
N SER A 348 8.72 -20.64 -11.60
CA SER A 348 7.55 -19.79 -11.34
C SER A 348 7.98 -18.36 -11.04
N PHE A 349 7.24 -17.38 -11.55
CA PHE A 349 7.48 -15.97 -11.29
C PHE A 349 6.17 -15.18 -11.24
N ASP A 350 6.22 -14.00 -10.61
CA ASP A 350 5.11 -13.05 -10.59
C ASP A 350 5.29 -12.05 -11.75
N PRO A 351 4.39 -12.04 -12.75
CA PRO A 351 4.49 -11.17 -13.91
C PRO A 351 3.75 -9.84 -13.74
N THR A 352 3.14 -9.56 -12.57
CA THR A 352 2.30 -8.36 -12.35
C THR A 352 3.11 -7.09 -12.11
N LEU A 353 4.35 -7.23 -11.62
CA LEU A 353 5.36 -6.18 -11.37
C LEU A 353 5.01 -5.15 -10.30
N LEU A 354 3.73 -5.01 -9.93
CA LEU A 354 3.29 -4.06 -8.92
C LEU A 354 3.64 -4.53 -7.52
N ASN A 355 4.20 -3.62 -6.73
CA ASN A 355 4.34 -3.83 -5.30
C ASN A 355 3.06 -3.34 -4.59
N PRO A 356 2.37 -4.17 -3.77
CA PRO A 356 1.21 -3.75 -2.99
C PRO A 356 1.47 -2.50 -2.15
N SER A 357 2.70 -2.24 -1.70
CA SER A 357 3.05 -1.02 -0.95
C SER A 357 2.96 0.27 -1.80
N GLN A 358 2.93 0.15 -3.13
CA GLN A 358 2.74 1.25 -4.08
C GLN A 358 1.25 1.54 -4.33
N LEU A 359 0.36 0.68 -3.83
CA LEU A 359 -1.07 0.73 -4.06
C LEU A 359 -1.77 1.08 -2.74
N GLY A 360 -2.31 2.31 -2.66
CA GLY A 360 -3.34 2.64 -1.68
C GLY A 360 -4.73 2.26 -2.21
N TYR A 361 -5.78 2.89 -1.68
CA TYR A 361 -7.12 2.82 -2.29
C TYR A 361 -7.14 3.39 -3.73
N ARG A 362 -6.18 4.28 -4.03
CA ARG A 362 -5.87 4.79 -5.37
C ARG A 362 -4.35 4.80 -5.59
N ALA A 363 -3.92 4.66 -6.83
CA ALA A 363 -2.54 4.84 -7.24
C ALA A 363 -2.08 6.27 -6.95
N GLN A 364 -1.11 6.42 -6.05
CA GLN A 364 -0.57 7.73 -5.65
C GLN A 364 0.45 8.29 -6.64
N ASN A 365 0.90 7.46 -7.58
CA ASN A 365 1.86 7.80 -8.63
C ASN A 365 1.38 7.20 -9.95
N GLU A 366 1.85 7.74 -11.06
CA GLU A 366 1.79 7.04 -12.33
C GLU A 366 2.86 5.94 -12.32
N ILE A 367 2.51 4.71 -12.64
CA ILE A 367 3.40 3.56 -12.56
C ILE A 367 3.65 3.04 -13.97
N ASN A 368 4.92 2.88 -14.35
CA ASN A 368 5.32 2.26 -15.59
C ASN A 368 6.49 1.29 -15.33
N GLN A 369 6.19 0.01 -15.28
CA GLN A 369 7.19 -1.01 -14.95
C GLN A 369 7.28 -2.03 -16.08
N SER A 370 8.49 -2.50 -16.34
CA SER A 370 8.71 -3.54 -17.32
C SER A 370 9.62 -4.63 -16.80
N LEU A 371 9.36 -5.85 -17.26
CA LEU A 371 10.15 -7.04 -17.00
C LEU A 371 10.46 -7.69 -18.34
N ARG A 372 11.71 -8.09 -18.52
CA ARG A 372 12.15 -8.94 -19.62
C ARG A 372 12.90 -10.14 -19.07
N ILE A 373 12.41 -11.33 -19.36
CA ILE A 373 13.05 -12.60 -19.01
C ILE A 373 13.57 -13.26 -20.28
N GLU A 374 14.86 -13.60 -20.29
CA GLU A 374 15.45 -14.54 -21.23
C GLU A 374 15.73 -15.86 -20.50
N PHE A 375 14.93 -16.87 -20.79
CA PHE A 375 15.05 -18.18 -20.18
C PHE A 375 15.56 -19.17 -21.23
N ILE A 376 16.80 -19.62 -21.06
CA ILE A 376 17.51 -20.48 -22.00
C ILE A 376 17.63 -21.86 -21.36
N ILE A 377 16.95 -22.84 -21.94
CA ILE A 377 17.00 -24.25 -21.51
C ILE A 377 18.00 -25.04 -22.37
N PRO A 378 18.41 -26.25 -21.95
CA PRO A 378 19.22 -27.14 -22.77
C PRO A 378 18.60 -27.40 -24.15
N GLN A 379 19.43 -27.57 -25.19
CA GLN A 379 18.95 -27.66 -26.58
C GLN A 379 18.06 -28.88 -26.86
N ASP A 380 18.27 -29.95 -26.11
CA ASP A 380 17.56 -31.22 -26.19
C ASP A 380 16.31 -31.26 -25.30
N ALA A 381 16.06 -30.20 -24.52
CA ALA A 381 14.90 -30.10 -23.65
C ALA A 381 13.60 -29.84 -24.42
N GLU A 382 12.52 -30.49 -24.00
CA GLU A 382 11.17 -30.28 -24.50
C GLU A 382 10.48 -29.18 -23.68
N ILE A 383 10.03 -28.10 -24.32
CA ILE A 383 9.19 -27.09 -23.67
C ILE A 383 7.79 -27.67 -23.49
N VAL A 384 7.34 -27.76 -22.24
CA VAL A 384 6.02 -28.29 -21.88
C VAL A 384 4.99 -27.18 -21.77
N GLU A 385 5.34 -26.07 -21.12
CA GLU A 385 4.44 -24.94 -20.89
C GLU A 385 5.22 -23.64 -20.81
N VAL A 386 4.65 -22.60 -21.40
CA VAL A 386 5.09 -21.22 -21.22
C VAL A 386 3.86 -20.33 -20.98
N PRO A 387 4.04 -19.14 -20.39
CA PRO A 387 2.91 -18.26 -20.11
C PRO A 387 2.24 -17.81 -21.40
N ASN A 388 0.90 -17.80 -21.41
CA ASN A 388 0.14 -17.29 -22.53
C ASN A 388 0.31 -15.77 -22.66
N ASN A 389 0.16 -15.28 -23.90
CA ASN A 389 0.12 -13.85 -24.15
C ASN A 389 -1.16 -13.25 -23.53
N VAL A 390 -1.00 -12.16 -22.79
CA VAL A 390 -2.11 -11.42 -22.17
C VAL A 390 -1.99 -9.96 -22.57
N SER A 391 -3.10 -9.35 -22.97
CA SER A 391 -3.20 -7.91 -23.11
C SER A 391 -4.53 -7.47 -22.53
N LYS A 392 -4.47 -6.59 -21.53
CA LYS A 392 -5.64 -6.04 -20.84
C LYS A 392 -5.52 -4.52 -20.77
N GLU A 393 -6.66 -3.85 -20.92
CA GLU A 393 -6.78 -2.42 -20.76
C GLU A 393 -8.05 -2.10 -19.96
N VAL A 394 -7.91 -1.26 -18.94
CA VAL A 394 -9.01 -0.78 -18.10
C VAL A 394 -8.87 0.73 -17.95
N LYS A 395 -9.74 1.50 -18.61
CA LYS A 395 -9.76 2.99 -18.56
C LYS A 395 -8.39 3.66 -18.79
N GLY A 396 -7.60 3.11 -19.71
CA GLY A 396 -6.27 3.58 -20.06
C GLY A 396 -5.13 3.03 -19.19
N ASN A 397 -5.41 2.29 -18.11
CA ASN A 397 -4.42 1.42 -17.47
C ASN A 397 -4.19 0.20 -18.36
N ARG A 398 -2.95 -0.28 -18.45
CA ARG A 398 -2.57 -1.34 -19.40
C ARG A 398 -1.68 -2.38 -18.77
N TYR A 399 -1.93 -3.64 -19.11
CA TYR A 399 -1.07 -4.76 -18.80
C TYR A 399 -0.83 -5.58 -20.05
N ILE A 400 0.43 -5.89 -20.34
CA ILE A 400 0.83 -6.71 -21.47
C ILE A 400 1.84 -7.75 -20.97
N LEU A 401 1.56 -9.02 -21.23
CA LEU A 401 2.50 -10.13 -21.10
C LEU A 401 2.63 -10.75 -22.50
N SER A 402 3.85 -10.86 -23.00
CA SER A 402 4.11 -11.56 -24.25
C SER A 402 5.24 -12.56 -24.09
N THR A 403 5.06 -13.72 -24.71
CA THR A 403 5.99 -14.84 -24.70
C THR A 403 6.30 -15.20 -26.15
N ASN A 404 7.59 -15.28 -26.46
CA ASN A 404 8.10 -15.76 -27.74
C ASN A 404 9.09 -16.90 -27.47
N VAL A 405 8.99 -17.96 -28.27
CA VAL A 405 9.83 -19.15 -28.15
C VAL A 405 10.64 -19.31 -29.43
N GLU A 406 11.97 -19.24 -29.29
CA GLU A 406 12.94 -19.34 -30.38
C GLU A 406 13.91 -20.48 -30.07
N GLY A 407 13.60 -21.70 -30.54
CA GLY A 407 14.37 -22.90 -30.20
C GLY A 407 14.34 -23.16 -28.70
N SER A 408 15.50 -23.21 -28.04
CA SER A 408 15.61 -23.39 -26.59
C SER A 408 15.58 -22.08 -25.79
N LYS A 409 15.36 -20.94 -26.45
CA LYS A 409 15.21 -19.63 -25.80
C LYS A 409 13.73 -19.26 -25.68
N ILE A 410 13.29 -18.97 -24.47
CA ILE A 410 11.98 -18.43 -24.15
C ILE A 410 12.18 -16.98 -23.73
N LEU A 411 11.64 -16.06 -24.52
CA LEU A 411 11.66 -14.62 -24.24
C LEU A 411 10.29 -14.21 -23.72
N ILE A 412 10.24 -13.70 -22.50
CA ILE A 412 9.03 -13.16 -21.88
C ILE A 412 9.22 -11.67 -21.67
N THR A 413 8.23 -10.87 -22.02
CA THR A 413 8.17 -9.45 -21.67
C THR A 413 6.85 -9.16 -20.98
N ALA A 414 6.91 -8.45 -19.86
CA ALA A 414 5.76 -7.92 -19.16
C ALA A 414 5.88 -6.41 -19.05
N ASN A 415 4.78 -5.69 -19.21
CA ASN A 415 4.69 -4.27 -18.96
C ASN A 415 3.38 -3.95 -18.25
N VAL A 416 3.46 -3.16 -17.19
CA VAL A 416 2.31 -2.62 -16.49
C VAL A 416 2.40 -1.10 -16.52
N PHE A 417 1.29 -0.47 -16.91
CA PHE A 417 1.08 0.96 -16.88
C PHE A 417 -0.19 1.27 -16.09
N VAL A 418 -0.03 2.00 -15.00
CA VAL A 418 -1.14 2.46 -14.16
C VAL A 418 -1.13 3.98 -14.15
N ARG A 419 -2.24 4.59 -14.54
CA ARG A 419 -2.44 6.04 -14.51
C ARG A 419 -2.47 6.51 -13.06
N TYR A 420 -1.93 7.69 -12.80
CA TYR A 420 -2.13 8.39 -11.53
C TYR A 420 -3.63 8.46 -11.19
N GLY A 421 -3.96 8.24 -9.91
CA GLY A 421 -5.33 8.31 -9.43
C GLY A 421 -6.21 7.09 -9.75
N ALA A 422 -5.70 6.07 -10.46
CA ALA A 422 -6.48 4.85 -10.74
C ALA A 422 -6.93 4.17 -9.42
N PRO A 423 -8.22 3.85 -9.26
CA PRO A 423 -8.74 3.19 -8.06
C PRO A 423 -8.28 1.73 -8.01
N PHE A 424 -8.17 1.20 -6.79
CA PHE A 424 -7.71 -0.17 -6.55
C PHE A 424 -8.56 -1.20 -7.29
N GLU A 425 -9.86 -0.98 -7.40
CA GLU A 425 -10.80 -1.87 -8.10
C GLU A 425 -10.49 -1.97 -9.60
N ASP A 426 -10.08 -0.87 -10.23
CA ASP A 426 -9.69 -0.86 -11.64
C ASP A 426 -8.34 -1.57 -11.84
N ILE A 427 -7.41 -1.45 -10.87
CA ILE A 427 -6.13 -2.17 -10.86
C ILE A 427 -6.35 -3.68 -10.64
N GLN A 428 -7.26 -4.05 -9.74
CA GLN A 428 -7.67 -5.43 -9.52
C GLN A 428 -8.38 -6.00 -10.75
N SER A 429 -9.18 -5.20 -11.45
CA SER A 429 -9.79 -5.63 -12.71
C SER A 429 -8.75 -5.84 -13.81
N LEU A 430 -7.68 -5.04 -13.81
CA LEU A 430 -6.56 -5.16 -14.74
C LEU A 430 -5.73 -6.43 -14.49
N LEU A 431 -5.43 -6.74 -13.23
CA LEU A 431 -4.40 -7.74 -12.85
C LEU A 431 -4.91 -8.92 -12.01
N GLY A 432 -6.13 -8.89 -11.49
CA GLY A 432 -6.61 -9.83 -10.47
C GLY A 432 -6.67 -11.30 -10.90
N GLU A 433 -6.72 -11.56 -12.20
CA GLU A 433 -6.63 -12.92 -12.77
C GLU A 433 -5.18 -13.34 -13.07
N VAL A 434 -4.23 -12.41 -13.00
CA VAL A 434 -2.81 -12.62 -13.24
C VAL A 434 -2.15 -12.90 -11.89
N THR A 435 -1.89 -14.17 -11.60
CA THR A 435 -1.30 -14.61 -10.32
C THR A 435 0.16 -14.98 -10.48
N ARG A 436 0.44 -16.21 -10.92
CA ARG A 436 1.77 -16.73 -11.22
C ARG A 436 1.85 -17.24 -12.64
N ALA A 437 2.98 -16.97 -13.26
CA ALA A 437 3.36 -17.48 -14.56
C ALA A 437 4.41 -18.59 -14.40
N TYR A 438 4.35 -19.59 -15.27
CA TYR A 438 5.19 -20.77 -15.22
C TYR A 438 5.94 -20.98 -16.52
N ILE A 439 7.20 -21.37 -16.42
CA ILE A 439 7.98 -21.97 -17.50
C ILE A 439 8.23 -23.42 -17.09
N ARG A 440 7.76 -24.36 -17.90
CA ARG A 440 7.93 -25.80 -17.67
C ARG A 440 8.61 -26.46 -18.84
N TYR A 441 9.60 -27.28 -18.56
CA TYR A 441 10.31 -28.06 -19.56
C TYR A 441 10.71 -29.43 -19.03
N ARG A 442 10.98 -30.36 -19.94
CA ARG A 442 11.42 -31.72 -19.63
C ARG A 442 12.78 -31.97 -20.27
N LEU A 443 13.70 -32.57 -19.54
CA LEU A 443 14.94 -33.09 -20.12
C LEU A 443 14.66 -34.48 -20.71
N PRO A 444 15.27 -34.84 -21.85
CA PRO A 444 15.09 -36.16 -22.44
C PRO A 444 15.56 -37.23 -21.44
N SER A 445 14.74 -38.26 -21.23
CA SER A 445 15.09 -39.36 -20.33
C SER A 445 16.27 -40.16 -20.88
N GLU A 446 17.21 -40.59 -20.03
CA GLU A 446 18.27 -41.50 -20.46
C GLU A 446 17.73 -42.83 -21.06
N GLU A 447 16.48 -43.18 -20.76
CA GLU A 447 15.77 -44.33 -21.34
C GLU A 447 15.40 -44.17 -22.83
N SER A 448 15.38 -42.94 -23.35
CA SER A 448 15.13 -42.67 -24.78
C SER A 448 16.28 -43.11 -25.71
N LYS A 449 17.38 -43.63 -25.15
CA LYS A 449 18.45 -44.36 -25.87
C LYS A 449 18.20 -45.86 -25.99
N ILE A 450 17.11 -46.41 -25.44
CA ILE A 450 16.75 -47.82 -25.59
C ILE A 450 15.63 -47.95 -26.61
N ASN A 451 15.96 -48.50 -27.78
CA ASN A 451 15.01 -48.93 -28.82
C ASN A 451 13.99 -49.92 -28.24
N LEU A 452 12.81 -49.45 -27.84
CA LEU A 452 11.72 -50.34 -27.43
C LEU A 452 10.95 -50.80 -28.67
N THR A 453 10.87 -52.12 -28.85
CA THR A 453 10.15 -52.75 -29.95
C THR A 453 8.64 -52.71 -29.73
N THR A 454 7.91 -52.78 -30.84
CA THR A 454 6.46 -52.57 -31.00
C THR A 454 5.49 -53.34 -30.06
N PRO A 455 5.83 -54.44 -29.34
CA PRO A 455 4.84 -55.08 -28.46
C PRO A 455 4.51 -54.31 -27.17
N GLN A 456 5.38 -53.40 -26.68
CA GLN A 456 5.15 -52.70 -25.41
C GLN A 456 4.22 -51.48 -25.54
N ILE A 457 4.09 -50.92 -26.74
CA ILE A 457 3.16 -49.80 -27.04
C ILE A 457 1.69 -50.27 -26.95
N ALA A 458 1.41 -51.54 -27.26
CA ALA A 458 0.06 -52.10 -27.19
C ALA A 458 -0.45 -52.30 -25.74
N GLY A 459 0.44 -52.48 -24.76
CA GLY A 459 0.08 -52.63 -23.35
C GLY A 459 -0.33 -51.32 -22.67
N ILE A 460 0.29 -50.21 -23.05
CA ILE A 460 0.04 -48.88 -22.46
C ILE A 460 -1.25 -48.26 -23.02
N ALA A 461 -1.55 -48.46 -24.31
CA ALA A 461 -2.80 -48.00 -24.91
C ALA A 461 -4.05 -48.71 -24.34
N GLY A 462 -3.93 -50.00 -23.98
CA GLY A 462 -5.03 -50.77 -23.37
C GLY A 462 -5.38 -50.31 -21.93
N ALA A 463 -4.39 -49.87 -21.16
CA ALA A 463 -4.60 -49.38 -19.79
C ALA A 463 -5.23 -47.98 -19.75
N ALA A 464 -4.89 -47.09 -20.69
CA ALA A 464 -5.45 -45.74 -20.78
C ALA A 464 -6.95 -45.75 -21.15
N VAL A 465 -7.40 -46.68 -21.99
CA VAL A 465 -8.82 -46.80 -22.39
C VAL A 465 -9.69 -47.32 -21.24
N LEU A 466 -9.18 -48.24 -20.41
CA LEU A 466 -9.92 -48.76 -19.25
C LEU A 466 -10.06 -47.74 -18.11
N ILE A 467 -9.04 -46.90 -17.89
CA ILE A 467 -9.09 -45.80 -16.92
C ILE A 467 -10.05 -44.69 -17.41
N GLY A 468 -10.08 -44.40 -18.72
CA GLY A 468 -11.03 -43.46 -19.32
C GLY A 468 -12.49 -43.89 -19.16
N ILE A 469 -12.80 -45.19 -19.33
CA ILE A 469 -14.16 -45.73 -19.17
C ILE A 469 -14.60 -45.72 -17.68
N ALA A 470 -13.69 -45.99 -16.75
CA ALA A 470 -13.98 -45.93 -15.31
C ALA A 470 -14.29 -44.50 -14.82
N LEU A 471 -13.56 -43.49 -15.31
CA LEU A 471 -13.79 -42.09 -14.97
C LEU A 471 -15.08 -41.54 -15.61
N PHE A 472 -15.47 -42.01 -16.79
CA PHE A 472 -16.73 -41.61 -17.43
C PHE A 472 -17.95 -42.17 -16.69
N MET A 473 -17.89 -43.39 -16.14
CA MET A 473 -18.99 -43.97 -15.35
C MET A 473 -19.13 -43.36 -13.95
N LEU A 474 -18.05 -42.85 -13.35
CA LEU A 474 -18.08 -42.18 -12.03
C LEU A 474 -18.64 -40.75 -12.08
N LYS A 475 -18.66 -40.11 -13.26
CA LYS A 475 -19.13 -38.72 -13.42
C LYS A 475 -20.65 -38.58 -13.66
N LYS A 476 -21.39 -39.70 -13.65
CA LYS A 476 -22.83 -39.75 -13.98
C LYS A 476 -23.73 -40.25 -12.83
N ARG A 477 -23.27 -40.15 -11.59
CA ARG A 477 -24.09 -40.32 -10.38
C ARG A 477 -24.09 -39.05 -9.55
#